data_AF-A0A933FKK3-F1
#
_entry.id   AF-A0A933FKK3-F1
#
_cell.length_a   1.000
_cell.length_b   1.000
_cell.length_c   1.000
_cell.angle_alpha   90.00
_cell.angle_beta   90.00
_cell.angle_gamma   90.00
#
_symmetry.space_group_name_H-M   'P 1'
#
loop_
_entity.id
_entity.type
_entity.pdbx_description
1 polymer ?
#
loop_
_entity_poly.entity_id
_entity_poly.type
_entity_poly.pdbx_seq_one_letter_code
_entity_poly.pdbx_strand_id
1 'polypeptide(L)'
;MKVVAVIGKYFGTYPEIDKHIFLARQLARMVWDMGGFGVFTPHLNTAHFEALTKVNEPTYQEFDRLVLERLVDGAIVLPNWRASSGSRKEIAYMNLLNKPVFDDLATMVMWRDGADAHLFRGVQNVDGVKYWITGSSGVQKPPLSLGVGTDIDKLLNY
;
A
#
# COMPACT_ATOMS: atom_id res chain seq x y z
N MET A 1 6.14 -15.87 -6.61
CA MET A 1 5.65 -14.48 -6.79
C MET A 1 4.99 -14.06 -5.49
N LYS A 2 5.15 -12.80 -5.06
CA LYS A 2 4.44 -12.24 -3.90
C LYS A 2 3.27 -11.37 -4.37
N VAL A 3 2.09 -11.47 -3.77
CA VAL A 3 0.97 -10.56 -4.05
C VAL A 3 0.98 -9.42 -3.04
N VAL A 4 1.00 -8.18 -3.51
CA VAL A 4 0.96 -7.00 -2.63
C VAL A 4 -0.23 -6.10 -2.90
N ALA A 5 -0.82 -5.57 -1.83
CA ALA A 5 -1.86 -4.55 -1.93
C ALA A 5 -1.24 -3.14 -1.95
N VAL A 6 -1.80 -2.24 -2.76
CA VAL A 6 -1.51 -0.80 -2.69
C VAL A 6 -2.56 -0.13 -1.80
N ILE A 7 -2.12 0.44 -0.68
CA ILE A 7 -2.99 1.07 0.32
C ILE A 7 -2.74 2.57 0.33
N GLY A 8 -3.81 3.37 0.32
CA GLY A 8 -3.70 4.83 0.42
C GLY A 8 -5.05 5.52 0.42
N LYS A 9 -5.05 6.85 0.56
CA LYS A 9 -6.30 7.63 0.59
C LYS A 9 -7.06 7.45 -0.73
N TYR A 10 -8.38 7.24 -0.66
CA TYR A 10 -9.28 7.17 -1.82
C TYR A 10 -10.23 8.37 -1.85
N PHE A 11 -10.96 8.63 -0.76
CA PHE A 11 -12.04 9.62 -0.71
C PHE A 11 -11.62 11.07 -1.00
N GLY A 12 -12.57 11.81 -1.59
CA GLY A 12 -12.53 13.25 -1.85
C GLY A 12 -13.69 13.65 -2.77
N THR A 13 -13.61 14.85 -3.33
CA THR A 13 -14.35 15.25 -4.53
C THR A 13 -13.93 14.40 -5.73
N TYR A 14 -14.73 14.37 -6.80
CA TYR A 14 -14.42 13.57 -8.00
C TYR A 14 -12.98 13.82 -8.54
N PRO A 15 -12.49 15.07 -8.68
CA PRO A 15 -11.10 15.32 -9.10
C PRO A 15 -10.05 14.84 -8.08
N GLU A 16 -10.35 14.89 -6.79
CA GLU A 16 -9.45 14.36 -5.75
C GLU A 16 -9.40 12.83 -5.80
N ILE A 17 -10.53 12.17 -6.06
CA ILE A 17 -10.59 10.71 -6.27
C ILE A 17 -9.77 10.33 -7.50
N ASP A 18 -9.91 11.04 -8.63
CA ASP A 18 -9.07 10.84 -9.82
C ASP A 18 -7.58 10.96 -9.50
N LYS A 19 -7.20 11.99 -8.72
CA LYS A 19 -5.82 12.16 -8.27
C LYS A 19 -5.36 10.97 -7.43
N HIS A 20 -6.15 10.51 -6.48
CA HIS A 20 -5.81 9.36 -5.64
C HIS A 20 -5.68 8.06 -6.45
N ILE A 21 -6.61 7.81 -7.39
CA ILE A 21 -6.56 6.68 -8.32
C ILE A 21 -5.29 6.74 -9.17
N PHE A 22 -4.93 7.93 -9.66
CA PHE A 22 -3.70 8.15 -10.42
C PHE A 22 -2.48 7.76 -9.57
N LEU A 23 -2.35 8.27 -8.34
CA LEU A 23 -1.22 7.96 -7.46
C LEU A 23 -1.12 6.46 -7.15
N ALA A 24 -2.25 5.81 -6.85
CA ALA A 24 -2.30 4.37 -6.60
C ALA A 24 -1.87 3.56 -7.83
N ARG A 25 -2.29 3.98 -9.03
CA ARG A 25 -1.85 3.37 -10.30
C ARG A 25 -0.36 3.53 -10.53
N GLN A 26 0.21 4.71 -10.26
CA GLN A 26 1.64 4.95 -10.43
C GLN A 26 2.46 4.06 -9.49
N LEU A 27 2.05 3.94 -8.22
CA LEU A 27 2.69 3.02 -7.28
C LEU A 27 2.55 1.57 -7.74
N ALA A 28 1.35 1.13 -8.15
CA ALA A 28 1.13 -0.21 -8.66
C ALA A 28 2.05 -0.54 -9.86
N ARG A 29 2.21 0.41 -10.80
CA ARG A 29 3.15 0.29 -11.93
C ARG A 29 4.58 0.12 -11.44
N MET A 30 5.04 0.95 -10.50
CA MET A 30 6.39 0.84 -9.94
C MET A 30 6.62 -0.51 -9.28
N VAL A 31 5.63 -1.07 -8.58
CA VAL A 31 5.71 -2.41 -7.99
C VAL A 31 5.82 -3.49 -9.07
N TRP A 32 5.00 -3.42 -10.13
CA TRP A 32 5.10 -4.34 -11.26
C TRP A 32 6.49 -4.29 -11.92
N ASP A 33 7.04 -3.09 -12.11
CA ASP A 33 8.37 -2.87 -12.69
C ASP A 33 9.51 -3.51 -11.86
N MET A 34 9.30 -3.74 -10.56
CA MET A 34 10.29 -4.44 -9.72
C MET A 34 10.39 -5.94 -10.03
N GLY A 35 9.38 -6.52 -10.70
CA GLY A 35 9.31 -7.94 -11.04
C GLY A 35 9.03 -8.86 -9.83
N GLY A 36 8.52 -10.06 -10.12
CA GLY A 36 8.25 -11.07 -9.08
C GLY A 36 7.10 -10.75 -8.12
N PHE A 37 6.33 -9.71 -8.41
CA PHE A 37 5.12 -9.31 -7.70
C PHE A 37 3.86 -9.49 -8.55
N GLY A 38 2.72 -9.68 -7.87
CA GLY A 38 1.39 -9.37 -8.38
C GLY A 38 0.79 -8.25 -7.53
N VAL A 39 -0.02 -7.36 -8.12
CA VAL A 39 -0.52 -6.18 -7.40
C VAL A 39 -2.04 -6.15 -7.36
N PHE A 40 -2.58 -6.02 -6.15
CA PHE A 40 -3.97 -5.66 -5.91
C PHE A 40 -4.06 -4.16 -5.59
N THR A 41 -4.95 -3.44 -6.26
CA THR A 41 -5.10 -1.99 -6.07
C THR A 41 -6.59 -1.68 -5.94
N PRO A 42 -7.12 -1.58 -4.70
CA PRO A 42 -8.53 -1.26 -4.44
C PRO A 42 -9.02 -0.06 -5.27
N HIS A 43 -8.21 1.01 -5.32
CA HIS A 43 -8.50 2.22 -6.10
C HIS A 43 -8.81 1.97 -7.58
N LEU A 44 -8.24 0.92 -8.19
CA LEU A 44 -8.49 0.56 -9.58
C LEU A 44 -9.63 -0.44 -9.72
N ASN A 45 -9.82 -1.32 -8.74
CA ASN A 45 -10.88 -2.32 -8.75
C ASN A 45 -12.26 -1.70 -8.59
N THR A 46 -12.37 -0.65 -7.78
CA THR A 46 -13.63 0.04 -7.44
C THR A 46 -13.62 1.50 -7.85
N ALA A 47 -12.82 1.86 -8.88
CA ALA A 47 -12.68 3.23 -9.36
C ALA A 47 -14.05 3.87 -9.66
N HIS A 48 -14.35 4.97 -8.97
CA HIS A 48 -15.59 5.75 -9.07
C HIS A 48 -16.87 4.95 -8.80
N PHE A 49 -16.81 3.84 -8.04
CA PHE A 49 -17.99 3.05 -7.74
C PHE A 49 -19.07 3.84 -7.01
N GLU A 50 -18.69 4.82 -6.20
CA GLU A 50 -19.62 5.74 -5.53
C GLU A 50 -20.50 6.55 -6.51
N ALA A 51 -20.08 6.68 -7.77
CA ALA A 51 -20.83 7.36 -8.83
C ALA A 51 -21.34 6.40 -9.93
N LEU A 52 -20.65 5.28 -10.16
CA LEU A 52 -20.88 4.38 -11.30
C LEU A 52 -21.71 3.14 -10.97
N THR A 53 -21.91 2.82 -9.69
CA THR A 53 -22.72 1.66 -9.27
C THR A 53 -23.74 2.01 -8.20
N LYS A 54 -24.73 1.13 -8.06
CA LYS A 54 -25.74 1.17 -6.98
C LYS A 54 -25.32 0.33 -5.76
N VAL A 55 -24.22 -0.40 -5.87
CA VAL A 55 -23.67 -1.21 -4.77
C VAL A 55 -23.16 -0.27 -3.69
N ASN A 56 -23.55 -0.53 -2.45
CA ASN A 56 -23.13 0.30 -1.33
C ASN A 56 -21.66 0.05 -0.96
N GLU A 57 -21.06 1.08 -0.36
CA GLU A 57 -19.65 1.06 0.03
C GLU A 57 -19.21 -0.12 0.90
N PRO A 58 -19.96 -0.49 1.96
CA PRO A 58 -19.57 -1.62 2.81
C PRO A 58 -19.38 -2.94 2.04
N THR A 59 -20.07 -3.13 0.92
CA THR A 59 -19.96 -4.37 0.12
C THR A 59 -18.59 -4.50 -0.52
N TYR A 60 -18.08 -3.44 -1.16
CA TYR A 60 -16.75 -3.52 -1.78
C TYR A 60 -15.61 -3.40 -0.76
N GLN A 61 -15.82 -2.73 0.38
CA GLN A 61 -14.87 -2.76 1.50
C GLN A 61 -14.71 -4.17 2.08
N GLU A 62 -15.81 -4.93 2.18
CA GLU A 62 -15.74 -6.34 2.62
C GLU A 62 -15.03 -7.22 1.59
N PHE A 63 -15.24 -6.98 0.29
CA PHE A 63 -14.47 -7.65 -0.76
C PHE A 63 -12.97 -7.37 -0.62
N ASP A 64 -12.58 -6.09 -0.49
CA ASP A 64 -11.18 -5.71 -0.31
C ASP A 64 -10.58 -6.40 0.91
N ARG A 65 -11.30 -6.43 2.04
CA ARG A 65 -10.88 -7.15 3.25
C ARG A 65 -10.64 -8.64 2.99
N LEU A 66 -11.53 -9.31 2.27
CA LEU A 66 -11.38 -10.72 1.92
C LEU A 66 -10.19 -10.97 0.99
N VAL A 67 -9.90 -10.06 0.06
CA VAL A 67 -8.72 -10.14 -0.81
C VAL A 67 -7.44 -9.95 0.03
N LEU A 68 -7.41 -8.95 0.91
CA LEU A 68 -6.31 -8.71 1.84
C LEU A 68 -6.05 -9.94 2.72
N GLU A 69 -7.11 -10.58 3.22
CA GLU A 69 -7.03 -11.75 4.08
C GLU A 69 -6.52 -12.99 3.33
N ARG A 70 -7.08 -13.28 2.16
CA ARG A 70 -6.92 -14.58 1.50
C ARG A 70 -5.84 -14.65 0.44
N LEU A 71 -5.54 -13.54 -0.23
CA LEU A 71 -4.68 -13.53 -1.42
C LEU A 71 -3.38 -12.76 -1.22
N VAL A 72 -3.44 -11.65 -0.50
CA VAL A 72 -2.31 -10.73 -0.39
C VAL A 72 -1.27 -11.25 0.60
N ASP A 73 0.01 -11.18 0.25
CA ASP A 73 1.15 -11.55 1.10
C ASP A 73 1.67 -10.38 1.95
N GLY A 74 1.49 -9.14 1.49
CA GLY A 74 1.93 -7.91 2.16
C GLY A 74 1.32 -6.65 1.51
N ALA A 75 1.57 -5.46 2.03
CA ALA A 75 1.06 -4.22 1.43
C ALA A 75 2.15 -3.17 1.26
N ILE A 76 1.96 -2.24 0.33
CA ILE A 76 2.76 -1.03 0.20
C ILE A 76 1.86 0.20 0.29
N VAL A 77 2.28 1.22 1.03
CA VAL A 77 1.44 2.38 1.34
C VAL A 77 1.84 3.62 0.54
N LEU A 78 0.85 4.37 0.06
CA LEU A 78 1.05 5.71 -0.48
C LEU A 78 1.43 6.68 0.64
N PRO A 79 2.25 7.72 0.40
CA PRO A 79 2.76 8.58 1.48
C PRO A 79 1.66 9.30 2.29
N ASN A 80 0.51 9.55 1.66
CA ASN A 80 -0.66 10.19 2.26
C ASN A 80 -1.54 9.27 3.12
N TRP A 81 -1.18 7.99 3.30
CA TRP A 81 -2.01 7.00 4.00
C TRP A 81 -2.40 7.43 5.41
N ARG A 82 -1.53 8.16 6.11
CA ARG A 82 -1.74 8.58 7.50
C ARG A 82 -2.97 9.45 7.68
N ALA A 83 -3.30 10.27 6.68
CA ALA A 83 -4.47 11.14 6.70
C ALA A 83 -5.79 10.39 6.42
N SER A 84 -5.74 9.13 5.98
CA SER A 84 -6.90 8.34 5.57
C SER A 84 -7.32 7.36 6.66
N SER A 85 -8.53 7.53 7.20
CA SER A 85 -9.09 6.60 8.19
C SER A 85 -9.27 5.19 7.62
N GLY A 86 -9.63 5.06 6.33
CA GLY A 86 -9.71 3.77 5.64
C GLY A 86 -8.34 3.07 5.58
N SER A 87 -7.32 3.78 5.12
CA SER A 87 -5.96 3.23 5.01
C SER A 87 -5.39 2.82 6.36
N ARG A 88 -5.64 3.61 7.41
CA ARG A 88 -5.27 3.24 8.79
C ARG A 88 -5.94 1.93 9.22
N LYS A 89 -7.22 1.72 8.92
CA LYS A 89 -7.92 0.47 9.23
C LYS A 89 -7.34 -0.73 8.47
N GLU A 90 -7.04 -0.57 7.17
CA GLU A 90 -6.44 -1.63 6.36
C GLU A 90 -5.05 -2.02 6.88
N ILE A 91 -4.22 -1.05 7.25
CA ILE A 91 -2.88 -1.31 7.82
C ILE A 91 -2.97 -1.97 9.19
N ALA A 92 -3.91 -1.53 10.04
CA ALA A 92 -4.16 -2.19 11.32
C ALA A 92 -4.61 -3.65 11.11
N TYR A 93 -5.46 -3.90 10.12
CA TYR A 93 -5.92 -5.23 9.77
C TYR A 93 -4.79 -6.12 9.21
N MET A 94 -3.96 -5.60 8.31
CA MET A 94 -2.77 -6.31 7.82
C MET A 94 -1.81 -6.67 8.96
N ASN A 95 -1.63 -5.75 9.91
CA ASN A 95 -0.82 -6.00 11.10
C ASN A 95 -1.40 -7.09 12.01
N LEU A 96 -2.74 -7.15 12.16
CA LEU A 96 -3.42 -8.23 12.88
C LEU A 96 -3.20 -9.59 12.21
N LEU A 97 -3.15 -9.62 10.89
CA LEU A 97 -2.86 -10.81 10.09
C LEU A 97 -1.35 -11.18 10.05
N ASN A 98 -0.49 -10.43 10.75
CA ASN A 98 0.97 -10.55 10.69
C ASN A 98 1.54 -10.44 9.27
N LYS A 99 0.89 -9.67 8.39
CA LYS A 99 1.39 -9.40 7.03
C LYS A 99 2.20 -8.10 7.02
N PRO A 100 3.36 -8.06 6.35
CA PRO A 100 4.20 -6.88 6.33
C PRO A 100 3.56 -5.75 5.53
N VAL A 101 3.81 -4.51 5.97
CA VAL A 101 3.34 -3.28 5.32
C VAL A 101 4.54 -2.38 5.08
N PHE A 102 4.84 -2.06 3.83
CA PHE A 102 6.04 -1.31 3.42
C PHE A 102 5.71 0.14 3.09
N ASP A 103 6.60 1.06 3.45
CA ASP A 103 6.56 2.46 3.00
C ASP A 103 7.66 2.81 1.99
N ASP A 104 8.45 1.81 1.56
CA ASP A 104 9.43 1.95 0.48
C ASP A 104 9.59 0.67 -0.35
N LEU A 105 9.96 0.83 -1.63
CA LEU A 105 10.09 -0.29 -2.56
C LEU A 105 11.32 -1.16 -2.27
N ALA A 106 12.41 -0.59 -1.75
CA ALA A 106 13.65 -1.33 -1.53
C ALA A 106 13.47 -2.41 -0.46
N THR A 107 12.88 -2.05 0.66
CA THR A 107 12.60 -2.98 1.75
C THR A 107 11.61 -4.08 1.30
N MET A 108 10.61 -3.71 0.49
CA MET A 108 9.66 -4.67 -0.08
C MET A 108 10.35 -5.67 -1.03
N VAL A 109 11.27 -5.20 -1.87
CA VAL A 109 12.07 -6.04 -2.77
C VAL A 109 12.97 -7.01 -1.99
N MET A 110 13.63 -6.54 -0.93
CA MET A 110 14.44 -7.41 -0.06
C MET A 110 13.58 -8.51 0.57
N TRP A 111 12.37 -8.19 1.01
CA TRP A 111 11.43 -9.18 1.55
C TRP A 111 11.01 -10.22 0.51
N ARG A 112 10.71 -9.79 -0.73
CA ARG A 112 10.43 -10.72 -1.84
C ARG A 112 11.59 -11.70 -2.04
N ASP A 113 12.81 -11.22 -1.91
CA ASP A 113 14.04 -12.00 -2.11
C ASP A 113 14.46 -12.83 -0.88
N GLY A 114 13.58 -12.91 0.13
CA GLY A 114 13.73 -13.83 1.27
C GLY A 114 14.22 -13.18 2.57
N ALA A 115 14.42 -11.86 2.59
CA ALA A 115 14.68 -11.17 3.86
C ALA A 115 13.45 -11.23 4.77
N ASP A 116 13.66 -11.45 6.07
CA ASP A 116 12.58 -11.36 7.03
C ASP A 116 12.11 -9.91 7.16
N ALA A 117 10.85 -9.65 6.80
CA ALA A 117 10.26 -8.32 6.84
C ALA A 117 10.17 -7.75 8.26
N HIS A 118 10.18 -8.59 9.30
CA HIS A 118 10.17 -8.12 10.68
C HIS A 118 11.49 -7.46 11.10
N LEU A 119 12.59 -7.72 10.37
CA LEU A 119 13.88 -7.08 10.60
C LEU A 119 13.87 -5.57 10.36
N PHE A 120 12.92 -5.07 9.56
CA PHE A 120 12.81 -3.66 9.20
C PHE A 120 11.55 -3.00 9.77
N ARG A 121 10.86 -3.68 10.69
CA ARG A 121 9.60 -3.24 11.28
C ARG A 121 9.87 -2.15 12.32
N GLY A 122 9.40 -0.93 12.05
CA GLY A 122 9.32 0.12 13.06
C GLY A 122 7.88 0.45 13.43
N VAL A 123 7.75 1.21 14.51
CA VAL A 123 6.45 1.67 15.04
C VAL A 123 6.25 3.12 14.63
N GLN A 124 5.10 3.41 14.03
CA GLN A 124 4.64 4.76 13.78
C GLN A 124 3.41 5.05 14.64
N ASN A 125 3.42 6.19 15.33
CA ASN A 125 2.27 6.67 16.09
C ASN A 125 1.47 7.65 15.23
N VAL A 126 0.19 7.37 15.03
CA VAL A 126 -0.76 8.27 14.37
C VAL A 126 -1.98 8.39 15.26
N ASP A 127 -2.29 9.61 15.72
CA ASP A 127 -3.41 9.91 16.62
C ASP A 127 -3.48 9.01 17.87
N GLY A 128 -2.32 8.68 18.46
CA GLY A 128 -2.21 7.82 19.64
C GLY A 128 -2.33 6.32 19.36
N VAL A 129 -2.49 5.90 18.10
CA VAL A 129 -2.52 4.49 17.68
C VAL A 129 -1.17 4.09 17.07
N LYS A 130 -0.67 2.91 17.46
CA LYS A 130 0.57 2.33 16.96
C LYS A 130 0.32 1.50 15.70
N TYR A 131 1.02 1.83 14.63
CA TYR A 131 1.05 1.07 13.39
C TYR A 131 2.45 0.52 13.19
N TRP A 132 2.54 -0.72 12.75
CA TRP A 132 3.82 -1.29 12.39
C TRP A 132 4.03 -1.20 10.89
N ILE A 133 5.13 -0.56 10.50
CA ILE A 133 5.50 -0.34 9.10
C ILE A 133 6.93 -0.82 8.91
N THR A 134 7.13 -1.62 7.88
CA THR A 134 8.39 -2.21 7.46
C THR A 134 9.10 -1.25 6.50
N GLY A 135 10.06 -0.48 7.02
CA GLY A 135 10.81 0.52 6.24
C GLY A 135 11.22 1.78 7.03
N SER A 136 10.66 1.99 8.23
CA SER A 136 10.95 3.15 9.08
C SER A 136 12.27 3.01 9.85
N SER A 137 13.29 3.72 9.35
CA SER A 137 14.55 4.20 9.98
C SER A 137 15.39 3.20 10.81
N GLY A 138 16.62 2.92 10.35
CA GLY A 138 17.70 2.35 11.17
C GLY A 138 18.60 1.34 10.47
N VAL A 139 18.17 0.81 9.32
CA VAL A 139 18.95 -0.20 8.57
C VAL A 139 19.51 0.40 7.29
N GLN A 140 20.81 0.21 7.07
CA GLN A 140 21.49 0.60 5.85
C GLN A 140 20.91 -0.22 4.69
N LYS A 141 20.12 0.44 3.83
CA LYS A 141 19.48 -0.21 2.68
C LYS A 141 20.53 -0.43 1.58
N PRO A 142 20.64 -1.63 0.99
CA PRO A 142 21.49 -1.82 -0.17
C PRO A 142 20.94 -0.98 -1.34
N PRO A 143 21.82 -0.44 -2.21
CA PRO A 143 21.36 0.26 -3.41
C PRO A 143 20.55 -0.69 -4.27
N LEU A 144 19.33 -0.31 -4.65
CA LEU A 144 18.59 -1.02 -5.68
C LEU A 144 19.38 -0.87 -6.99
N SER A 145 19.81 -1.99 -7.58
CA SER A 145 20.52 -2.02 -8.87
C SER A 145 19.62 -1.66 -10.07
N LEU A 146 18.33 -1.41 -9.80
CA LEU A 146 17.33 -1.10 -10.80
C LEU A 146 17.25 0.42 -10.93
N GLY A 147 17.64 0.97 -12.08
CA GLY A 147 17.56 2.40 -12.43
C GLY A 147 16.15 2.99 -12.53
N VAL A 148 15.18 2.42 -11.80
CA VAL A 148 13.78 2.86 -11.69
C VAL A 148 13.69 3.74 -10.45
N GLY A 149 12.99 4.88 -10.53
CA GLY A 149 12.78 5.73 -9.36
C GLY A 149 12.13 4.93 -8.21
N THR A 150 12.84 4.78 -7.10
CA THR A 150 12.43 3.98 -5.94
C THR A 150 11.74 4.81 -4.86
N ASP A 151 11.72 6.12 -5.08
CA ASP A 151 11.27 7.13 -4.15
C ASP A 151 9.77 7.36 -4.29
N ILE A 152 9.01 6.70 -3.40
CA ILE A 152 7.55 6.79 -3.33
C ILE A 152 7.12 8.22 -2.94
N ASP A 153 7.95 8.98 -2.22
CA ASP A 153 7.60 10.34 -1.80
C ASP A 153 7.50 11.31 -2.98
N LYS A 154 8.20 11.01 -4.09
CA LYS A 154 8.04 11.78 -5.34
C LYS A 154 6.64 11.68 -5.95
N LEU A 155 5.84 10.67 -5.57
CA LEU A 155 4.46 10.59 -6.01
C LEU A 155 3.63 11.78 -5.52
N LEU A 156 3.98 12.38 -4.39
CA LEU A 156 3.27 13.57 -3.87
C LEU A 156 3.41 14.81 -4.75
N ASN A 157 4.36 14.83 -5.69
CA ASN A 157 4.58 15.95 -6.60
C ASN A 157 3.71 15.90 -7.87
N TYR A 158 2.94 14.83 -8.06
CA TYR A 158 1.86 14.74 -9.06
C TYR A 158 0.54 15.18 -8.41
#